data_AF-A0A2E5S1Q6-F1
#
_entry.id   AF-A0A2E5S1Q6-F1
#
_cell.length_a   1.000
_cell.length_b   1.000
_cell.length_c   1.000
_cell.angle_alpha   90.00
_cell.angle_beta   90.00
_cell.angle_gamma   90.00
#
_symmetry.space_group_name_H-M   'P 1'
#
loop_
_entity.id
_entity.type
_entity.pdbx_description
1 polymer ?
#
loop_
_entity_poly.entity_id
_entity_poly.type
_entity_poly.pdbx_seq_one_letter_code
_entity_poly.pdbx_strand_id
1 'polypeptide(L)'
;MSQPVEDLRQYYITPTYLEVMRSRARDWSDDFIQAQLKQFRNSIPDYPEVHELLEGEMHRRRLNRIKARIKKANTSDLQSLKDGQRDPDVLEVIETELLIRQGVKRLPDSEENARIQ
;
A
#
# COMPACT_ATOMS: atom_id res chain seq x y z
N MET A 1 -5.83 -34.74 -34.17
CA MET A 1 -6.20 -33.42 -33.64
C MET A 1 -5.57 -33.30 -32.26
N SER A 2 -4.51 -32.51 -32.13
CA SER A 2 -3.85 -32.30 -30.85
C SER A 2 -4.78 -31.46 -29.98
N GLN A 3 -5.19 -31.97 -28.82
CA GLN A 3 -5.86 -31.16 -27.82
C GLN A 3 -4.96 -29.95 -27.52
N PRO A 4 -5.50 -28.73 -27.37
CA PRO A 4 -4.71 -27.63 -26.86
C PRO A 4 -4.15 -28.09 -25.51
N VAL A 5 -2.83 -28.06 -25.38
CA VAL A 5 -2.17 -28.28 -24.09
C VAL A 5 -2.63 -27.12 -23.23
N GLU A 6 -3.65 -27.35 -22.40
CA GLU A 6 -4.10 -26.38 -21.42
C GLU A 6 -2.88 -25.99 -20.59
N ASP A 7 -2.52 -24.71 -20.64
CA ASP A 7 -1.44 -24.19 -19.82
C ASP A 7 -1.91 -24.22 -18.36
N LEU A 8 -1.56 -25.28 -17.64
CA LEU A 8 -1.88 -25.48 -16.22
C LEU A 8 -1.36 -24.34 -15.34
N ARG A 9 -0.46 -23.46 -15.84
CA ARG A 9 -0.03 -22.23 -15.15
C ARG A 9 -1.17 -21.24 -14.96
N GLN A 10 -2.24 -21.31 -15.75
CA GLN A 10 -3.41 -20.44 -15.62
C GLN A 10 -4.24 -20.67 -14.34
N TYR A 11 -3.96 -21.71 -13.54
CA TYR A 11 -4.88 -22.15 -12.47
C TYR A 11 -4.39 -22.00 -11.03
N TYR A 12 -3.17 -21.53 -10.75
CA TYR A 12 -2.66 -21.53 -9.36
C TYR A 12 -3.03 -20.28 -8.55
N ILE A 13 -3.13 -19.10 -9.17
CA ILE A 13 -3.44 -17.85 -8.48
C ILE A 13 -4.68 -17.23 -9.13
N THR A 14 -5.80 -17.36 -8.45
CA THR A 14 -7.11 -16.86 -8.88
C THR A 14 -7.45 -15.53 -8.20
N PRO A 15 -8.42 -14.76 -8.71
CA PRO A 15 -8.92 -13.57 -8.00
C PRO A 15 -9.35 -13.87 -6.56
N THR A 16 -9.98 -15.02 -6.32
CA THR A 16 -10.35 -15.49 -4.98
C THR A 16 -9.13 -15.75 -4.10
N TYR A 17 -8.06 -16.34 -4.66
CA TYR A 17 -6.80 -16.50 -3.93
C TYR A 17 -6.24 -15.13 -3.50
N LEU A 18 -6.21 -14.15 -4.42
CA LEU A 18 -5.72 -12.79 -4.11
C LEU A 18 -6.57 -12.10 -3.05
N GLU A 19 -7.89 -12.28 -3.07
CA GLU A 19 -8.78 -11.72 -2.06
C GLU A 19 -8.51 -12.31 -0.67
N VAL A 20 -8.40 -13.64 -0.58
CA VAL A 20 -8.06 -14.34 0.67
C VAL A 20 -6.68 -13.91 1.17
N MET A 21 -5.71 -13.81 0.25
CA MET A 21 -4.36 -13.37 0.56
C MET A 21 -4.34 -11.93 1.09
N ARG A 22 -5.07 -11.02 0.45
CA ARG A 22 -5.23 -9.63 0.90
C ARG A 22 -5.84 -9.57 2.30
N SER A 23 -6.86 -10.36 2.56
CA SER A 23 -7.50 -10.44 3.87
C SER A 23 -6.50 -10.88 4.94
N ARG A 24 -5.81 -12.00 4.71
CA ARG A 24 -4.81 -12.55 5.65
C ARG A 24 -3.62 -11.61 5.86
N ALA A 25 -3.15 -10.96 4.80
CA ALA A 25 -2.02 -10.04 4.86
C ALA A 25 -2.27 -8.86 5.81
N ARG A 26 -3.52 -8.48 6.08
CA ARG A 26 -3.86 -7.43 7.06
C ARG A 26 -3.51 -7.81 8.50
N ASP A 27 -3.55 -9.11 8.81
CA ASP A 27 -3.35 -9.63 10.16
C ASP A 27 -1.91 -10.10 10.40
N TRP A 28 -1.13 -10.29 9.33
CA TRP A 28 0.27 -10.73 9.43
C TRP A 28 1.19 -9.66 10.01
N SER A 29 2.30 -10.08 10.62
CA SER A 29 3.35 -9.13 11.01
C SER A 29 4.12 -8.62 9.79
N ASP A 30 4.76 -7.46 9.93
CA ASP A 30 5.63 -6.90 8.87
C ASP A 30 6.75 -7.89 8.50
N ASP A 31 7.39 -8.50 9.50
CA ASP A 31 8.48 -9.47 9.30
C ASP A 31 7.99 -10.69 8.52
N PHE A 32 6.78 -11.15 8.80
CA PHE A 32 6.19 -12.27 8.08
C PHE A 32 5.93 -11.92 6.61
N ILE A 33 5.36 -10.74 6.34
CA ILE A 33 5.12 -10.28 4.96
C ILE A 33 6.45 -10.15 4.19
N GLN A 34 7.49 -9.61 4.82
CA GLN A 34 8.82 -9.52 4.21
C GLN A 34 9.43 -10.90 3.91
N ALA A 35 9.28 -11.86 4.82
CA ALA A 35 9.72 -13.23 4.61
C ALA A 35 8.97 -13.88 3.44
N GLN A 36 7.64 -13.70 3.36
CA GLN A 36 6.82 -14.18 2.25
C GLN A 36 7.22 -13.55 0.91
N LEU A 37 7.43 -12.22 0.87
CA LEU A 37 7.92 -11.53 -0.33
C LEU A 37 9.26 -12.09 -0.82
N LYS A 38 10.21 -12.34 0.09
CA LYS A 38 11.50 -12.94 -0.26
C LYS A 38 11.34 -14.37 -0.78
N GLN A 39 10.44 -15.15 -0.20
CA GLN A 39 10.16 -16.51 -0.64
C GLN A 39 9.52 -16.52 -2.04
N PHE A 40 8.47 -15.72 -2.23
CA PHE A 40 7.69 -15.70 -3.48
C PHE A 40 8.45 -15.19 -4.68
N ARG A 41 9.34 -14.21 -4.50
CA ARG A 41 10.26 -13.77 -5.56
C ARG A 41 11.09 -14.92 -6.15
N ASN A 42 11.35 -15.98 -5.39
CA ASN A 42 12.08 -17.15 -5.87
C ASN A 42 11.15 -18.30 -6.29
N SER A 43 10.01 -18.49 -5.62
CA SER A 43 9.16 -19.66 -5.84
C SER A 43 8.04 -19.46 -6.86
N ILE A 44 7.53 -18.24 -7.00
CA ILE A 44 6.41 -17.88 -7.90
C ILE A 44 6.68 -16.56 -8.63
N PRO A 45 7.83 -16.39 -9.30
CA PRO A 45 8.21 -15.12 -9.94
C PRO A 45 7.24 -14.67 -11.04
N ASP A 46 6.51 -15.61 -11.65
CA ASP A 46 5.58 -15.36 -12.76
C ASP A 46 4.21 -14.77 -12.31
N TYR A 47 4.03 -14.54 -11.00
CA TYR A 47 2.78 -14.02 -10.41
C TYR A 47 3.00 -12.68 -9.70
N PRO A 48 3.28 -11.60 -10.45
CA PRO A 48 3.58 -10.27 -9.90
C PRO A 48 2.45 -9.72 -9.02
N GLU A 49 1.19 -10.08 -9.30
CA GLU A 49 0.02 -9.62 -8.55
C GLU A 49 0.06 -10.02 -7.06
N VAL A 50 0.70 -11.14 -6.71
CA VAL A 50 0.88 -11.55 -5.31
C VAL A 50 1.93 -10.68 -4.63
N HIS A 51 3.00 -10.32 -5.35
CA HIS A 51 4.06 -9.46 -4.84
C HIS A 51 3.53 -8.04 -4.63
N GLU A 52 2.87 -7.48 -5.63
CA GLU A 52 2.27 -6.14 -5.58
C GLU A 52 1.26 -6.01 -4.43
N LEU A 53 0.45 -7.05 -4.20
CA LEU A 53 -0.51 -7.07 -3.09
C LEU A 53 0.19 -6.95 -1.74
N LEU A 54 1.26 -7.71 -1.52
CA LEU A 54 2.01 -7.70 -0.27
C LEU A 54 2.86 -6.43 -0.10
N GLU A 55 3.47 -5.94 -1.17
CA GLU A 55 4.21 -4.68 -1.19
C GLU A 55 3.27 -3.49 -0.93
N GLY A 56 2.08 -3.50 -1.52
CA GLY A 56 1.04 -2.51 -1.28
C GLY A 56 0.55 -2.51 0.17
N GLU A 57 0.37 -3.68 0.79
CA GLU A 57 0.01 -3.78 2.21
C GLU A 57 1.12 -3.22 3.11
N MET A 58 2.39 -3.52 2.83
CA MET A 58 3.53 -2.93 3.55
C MET A 58 3.58 -1.41 3.39
N HIS A 59 3.38 -0.91 2.17
CA HIS A 59 3.36 0.52 1.88
C HIS A 59 2.21 1.21 2.64
N ARG A 60 0.99 0.65 2.62
CA ARG A 60 -0.16 1.14 3.39
C ARG A 60 0.13 1.26 4.88
N ARG A 61 0.77 0.25 5.47
CA ARG A 61 1.15 0.26 6.90
C ARG A 61 2.19 1.32 7.21
N ARG A 62 3.15 1.52 6.32
CA ARG A 62 4.15 2.60 6.42
C ARG A 62 3.47 3.96 6.40
N LEU A 63 2.59 4.21 5.42
CA LEU A 63 1.83 5.45 5.34
C LEU A 63 0.97 5.69 6.59
N ASN A 64 0.29 4.66 7.11
CA ASN A 64 -0.51 4.79 8.33
C ASN A 64 0.33 5.15 9.57
N ARG A 65 1.52 4.55 9.72
CA ARG A 65 2.47 4.92 10.79
C ARG A 65 2.92 6.38 10.67
N ILE A 66 3.24 6.80 9.45
CA ILE A 66 3.65 8.18 9.15
C ILE A 66 2.51 9.16 9.46
N LYS A 67 1.30 8.90 8.98
CA LYS A 67 0.10 9.68 9.28
C LYS A 67 -0.16 9.80 10.77
N ALA A 68 -0.05 8.69 11.52
CA ALA A 68 -0.24 8.69 12.96
C ALA A 68 0.84 9.52 13.69
N ARG A 69 2.10 9.47 13.23
CA ARG A 69 3.19 10.31 13.76
C ARG A 69 2.95 11.79 13.46
N ILE A 70 2.59 12.12 12.22
CA ILE A 70 2.33 13.48 11.75
C ILE A 70 1.19 14.13 12.54
N LYS A 71 0.09 13.41 12.73
CA LYS A 71 -1.07 13.89 13.49
C LYS A 71 -0.73 14.26 14.95
N LYS A 72 0.26 13.61 15.54
CA LYS A 72 0.71 13.85 16.93
C LYS A 72 1.81 14.92 17.03
N ALA A 73 2.55 15.16 15.95
CA ALA A 73 3.62 16.15 15.94
C ALA A 73 3.04 17.58 15.99
N ASN A 74 3.74 18.52 16.61
CA ASN A 74 3.37 19.94 16.56
C ASN A 74 3.79 20.54 15.20
N THR A 75 3.40 21.80 14.93
CA THR A 75 3.68 22.44 13.62
C THR A 75 5.18 22.62 13.35
N SER A 76 5.98 22.95 14.37
CA SER A 76 7.43 23.09 14.22
C SER A 76 8.11 21.77 13.88
N ASP A 77 7.73 20.68 14.54
CA ASP A 77 8.26 19.34 14.32
C ASP A 77 7.91 18.82 12.93
N LEU A 78 6.70 19.15 12.43
CA LEU A 78 6.30 18.83 11.06
C LEU A 78 7.12 19.59 10.03
N GLN A 79 7.41 20.86 10.27
CA GLN A 79 8.26 21.65 9.39
C GLN A 79 9.68 21.06 9.33
N SER A 80 10.27 20.71 10.49
CA SER A 80 11.56 20.03 10.53
C SER A 80 11.53 18.63 9.88
N LEU A 81 10.43 17.90 10.02
CA LEU A 81 10.25 16.60 9.37
C LEU A 81 10.18 16.75 7.84
N LYS A 82 9.51 17.80 7.34
CA LYS A 82 9.45 18.13 5.91
C LYS A 82 10.85 18.37 5.35
N ASP A 83 11.67 19.16 6.03
CA ASP A 83 13.01 19.52 5.56
C ASP A 83 13.95 18.30 5.41
N GLY A 84 13.75 17.26 6.23
CA GLY A 84 14.52 16.01 6.19
C GLY A 84 13.94 14.92 5.30
N GLN A 85 12.76 15.12 4.70
CA GLN A 85 12.05 14.09 3.95
C GLN A 85 12.30 14.20 2.44
N ARG A 86 12.48 13.05 1.78
CA ARG A 86 12.65 12.95 0.32
C ARG A 86 11.56 12.15 -0.37
N ASP A 87 10.80 11.38 0.39
CA ASP A 87 9.71 10.57 -0.12
C ASP A 87 8.51 11.49 -0.48
N PRO A 88 8.11 11.56 -1.76
CA PRO A 88 7.09 12.48 -2.23
C PRO A 88 5.73 12.22 -1.58
N ASP A 89 5.35 10.95 -1.38
CA ASP A 89 4.08 10.59 -0.75
C ASP A 89 4.04 11.09 0.70
N VAL A 90 5.18 11.01 1.39
CA VAL A 90 5.28 11.50 2.77
C VAL A 90 5.28 13.02 2.84
N LEU A 91 5.93 13.69 1.89
CA LEU A 91 5.91 15.15 1.78
C LEU A 91 4.48 15.65 1.57
N GLU A 92 3.73 15.05 0.66
CA GLU A 92 2.33 15.40 0.40
C GLU A 92 1.49 15.29 1.68
N VAL A 93 1.66 14.21 2.45
CA VAL A 93 0.93 14.02 3.72
C VAL A 93 1.30 15.09 4.75
N ILE A 94 2.59 15.47 4.86
CA ILE A 94 3.04 16.52 5.79
C ILE A 94 2.46 17.88 5.37
N GLU A 95 2.56 18.23 4.08
CA GLU A 95 2.05 19.49 3.54
C GLU A 95 0.55 19.61 3.72
N THR A 96 -0.20 18.54 3.44
CA THR A 96 -1.65 18.50 3.64
C THR A 96 -2.00 18.75 5.10
N GLU A 97 -1.29 18.12 6.04
CA GLU A 97 -1.54 18.34 7.48
C GLU A 97 -1.23 19.79 7.90
N LEU A 98 -0.15 20.39 7.40
CA LEU A 98 0.19 21.79 7.66
C LEU A 98 -0.89 22.75 7.14
N LEU A 99 -1.41 22.52 5.93
CA LEU A 99 -2.50 23.30 5.35
C LEU A 99 -3.78 23.19 6.20
N ILE A 100 -4.13 21.98 6.65
CA ILE A 100 -5.29 21.76 7.54
C ILE A 100 -5.15 22.57 8.83
N ARG A 101 -3.96 22.62 9.42
CA ARG A 101 -3.69 23.40 10.65
C ARG A 101 -3.75 24.90 10.44
N GLN A 102 -3.46 25.37 9.22
CA GLN A 102 -3.60 26.78 8.81
C GLN A 102 -5.07 27.15 8.49
N GLY A 103 -6.00 26.21 8.61
CA GLY A 103 -7.44 26.45 8.39
C GLY A 103 -7.90 26.18 6.95
N VAL A 104 -7.05 25.58 6.10
CA VAL A 104 -7.49 25.10 4.79
C VAL A 104 -8.46 23.96 4.99
N LYS A 105 -9.66 24.08 4.41
CA LYS A 105 -10.67 23.01 4.47
C LYS A 105 -10.10 21.75 3.85
N ARG A 106 -10.28 20.63 4.55
CA ARG A 106 -10.03 19.31 3.96
C ARG A 106 -10.83 19.21 2.68
N LEU A 107 -10.20 18.69 1.62
CA LEU A 107 -10.95 18.26 0.46
C LEU A 107 -12.05 17.30 0.95
N PRO A 108 -13.31 17.49 0.52
CA PRO A 108 -14.36 16.55 0.89
C PRO A 108 -13.91 15.15 0.48
N ASP A 109 -14.11 14.17 1.37
CA ASP A 109 -13.93 12.75 1.07
C ASP A 109 -14.97 12.39 -0.01
N SER A 110 -14.64 12.68 -1.27
CA SER A 110 -15.56 12.51 -2.38
C SER A 110 -15.59 11.02 -2.75
N GLU A 111 -16.56 10.29 -2.19
CA GLU A 111 -17.07 9.06 -2.79
C GLU A 111 -17.60 9.30 -4.22
N GLU A 112 -17.82 10.56 -4.61
CA GLU A 112 -18.27 10.99 -5.94
C GLU A 112 -17.17 10.86 -7.01
N ASN A 113 -15.89 11.02 -6.65
CA ASN A 113 -14.76 10.87 -7.57
C ASN A 113 -14.36 9.41 -7.85
N ALA A 114 -14.83 8.46 -7.04
CA ALA A 114 -14.54 7.03 -7.22
C ALA A 114 -15.51 6.32 -8.20
N ARG A 115 -16.57 7.01 -8.66
CA ARG A 115 -17.60 6.46 -9.54
C ARG A 115 -17.57 6.99 -10.98
N ILE A 116 -16.59 7.82 -11.32
CA ILE A 116 -16.37 8.28 -12.69
C ILE A 116 -15.09 7.63 -13.22
N GLN A 117 -15.22 6.37 -13.65
CA GLN A 117 -14.44 5.73 -14.71
C GLN A 117 -15.16 4.46 -15.16
#